data_AF-A0A8K0RCC2-F1
#
_entry.id   AF-A0A8K0RCC2-F1
#
_cell.length_a   1.000
_cell.length_b   1.000
_cell.length_c   1.000
_cell.angle_alpha   90.00
_cell.angle_beta   90.00
_cell.angle_gamma   90.00
#
_symmetry.space_group_name_H-M   'P 1'
#
loop_
_entity.id
_entity.type
_entity.pdbx_description
1 polymer ?
#
loop_
_entity_poly.entity_id
_entity_poly.type
_entity_poly.pdbx_seq_one_letter_code
_entity_poly.pdbx_strand_id
1 'polypeptide(L)'
;MANTPSKPTNASSPGVEVTKQCANCGKADGLACSRCMDHYFCDKSCMKIAWPEHKEVCAKDPIEKAVRRAGSVLQRLFLTARERASADKIFDIRWNGSDDRLEISFTCTIGEFHRFSRAPHLSDRDVIMALTAGQCWGAVAWYADVLMTLLKGTAVVIEEVNLELRLPAKWARRLEVGNDKEISHHTSHHVFRVSSTKDSRRWYIYITGAQFGQFVAVMEAAKYMQSHGALIRSITPLGTSKAHMFAENTYFHSANQVRSIVCAVPHVTIIAMLLFSLGPSKGSLSLVWK
;
A
#
# COMPACT_ATOMS: atom_id res chain seq x y z
N MET A 1 36.54 1.23 -37.39
CA MET A 1 35.27 0.48 -37.38
C MET A 1 34.75 0.53 -35.95
N ALA A 2 33.76 1.39 -35.69
CA ALA A 2 33.25 1.64 -34.34
C ALA A 2 32.17 0.61 -33.99
N ASN A 3 32.37 -0.10 -32.88
CA ASN A 3 31.47 -1.12 -32.37
C ASN A 3 30.37 -0.45 -31.53
N THR A 4 29.15 -0.42 -32.05
CA THR A 4 27.99 0.13 -31.35
C THR A 4 27.48 -0.90 -30.33
N PRO A 5 27.30 -0.56 -29.04
CA PRO A 5 26.74 -1.49 -28.06
C PRO A 5 25.26 -1.75 -28.38
N SER A 6 24.89 -3.01 -28.54
CA SER A 6 23.50 -3.45 -28.71
C SER A 6 22.68 -3.18 -27.45
N LYS A 7 21.53 -2.52 -27.65
CA LYS A 7 20.55 -2.18 -26.62
C LYS A 7 19.98 -3.47 -25.99
N PRO A 8 19.95 -3.63 -24.66
CA PRO A 8 19.38 -4.80 -24.03
C PRO A 8 17.86 -4.81 -24.20
N THR A 9 17.35 -5.84 -24.89
CA THR A 9 15.93 -6.16 -25.01
C THR A 9 15.44 -6.76 -23.69
N ASN A 10 14.95 -5.89 -22.79
CA ASN A 10 14.21 -6.32 -21.62
C ASN A 10 12.85 -6.87 -22.06
N ALA A 11 12.74 -8.19 -22.17
CA ALA A 11 11.47 -8.88 -22.25
C ALA A 11 10.79 -8.78 -20.88
N SER A 12 9.99 -7.74 -20.68
CA SER A 12 9.02 -7.66 -19.61
C SER A 12 8.12 -8.90 -19.68
N SER A 13 8.27 -9.81 -18.72
CA SER A 13 7.42 -10.99 -18.61
C SER A 13 5.97 -10.52 -18.53
N PRO A 14 5.06 -11.04 -19.38
CA PRO A 14 3.64 -10.72 -19.27
C PRO A 14 3.21 -11.12 -17.87
N GLY A 15 2.74 -10.14 -17.09
CA GLY A 15 2.22 -10.40 -15.76
C GLY A 15 1.12 -11.44 -15.89
N VAL A 16 1.36 -12.63 -15.36
CA VAL A 16 0.36 -13.70 -15.33
C VAL A 16 -0.83 -13.15 -14.56
N GLU A 17 -1.87 -12.77 -15.29
CA GLU A 17 -3.10 -12.31 -14.69
C GLU A 17 -3.71 -13.51 -13.98
N VAL A 18 -3.59 -13.54 -12.66
CA VAL A 18 -4.13 -14.63 -11.84
C VAL A 18 -5.64 -14.59 -12.01
N THR A 19 -6.17 -15.50 -12.81
CA THR A 19 -7.59 -15.58 -13.10
C THR A 19 -8.34 -15.88 -11.79
N LYS A 20 -9.26 -14.99 -11.42
CA LYS A 20 -10.10 -15.13 -10.21
C LYS A 20 -11.21 -16.16 -10.45
N GLN A 21 -10.82 -17.40 -10.71
CA GLN A 21 -11.76 -18.46 -11.05
C GLN A 21 -12.51 -18.95 -9.81
N CYS A 22 -13.81 -19.18 -10.00
CA CYS A 22 -14.68 -19.75 -9.00
C CYS A 22 -14.21 -21.17 -8.62
N ALA A 23 -13.89 -21.39 -7.35
CA ALA A 23 -13.42 -22.68 -6.86
C ALA A 23 -14.48 -23.79 -6.91
N ASN A 24 -15.75 -23.46 -7.18
CA ASN A 24 -16.82 -24.45 -7.37
C ASN A 24 -17.08 -24.78 -8.84
N CYS A 25 -17.28 -23.76 -9.69
CA CYS A 25 -17.76 -23.96 -11.07
C CYS A 25 -16.77 -23.51 -12.16
N GLY A 26 -15.59 -23.02 -11.79
CA GLY A 26 -14.52 -22.63 -12.73
C GLY A 26 -14.74 -21.33 -13.50
N LYS A 27 -15.92 -20.70 -13.40
CA LYS A 27 -16.20 -19.41 -14.06
C LYS A 27 -15.26 -18.32 -13.58
N ALA A 28 -14.89 -17.40 -14.47
CA ALA A 28 -14.09 -16.23 -14.14
C ALA A 28 -14.85 -15.24 -13.23
N ASP A 29 -14.13 -14.21 -12.75
CA ASP A 29 -14.67 -13.09 -11.97
C ASP A 29 -15.35 -13.47 -10.65
N GLY A 30 -14.83 -14.49 -9.98
CA GLY A 30 -15.28 -14.84 -8.64
C GLY A 30 -14.99 -13.75 -7.61
N LEU A 31 -15.87 -13.66 -6.62
CA LEU A 31 -15.72 -12.85 -5.41
C LEU A 31 -14.84 -13.60 -4.40
N ALA A 32 -13.84 -12.92 -3.86
CA ALA A 32 -12.94 -13.51 -2.87
C ALA A 32 -13.71 -13.92 -1.60
N CYS A 33 -13.37 -15.08 -1.04
CA CYS A 33 -13.84 -15.52 0.26
C CYS A 33 -13.48 -14.48 1.31
N SER A 34 -14.48 -13.90 1.98
CA SER A 34 -14.25 -12.85 2.98
C SER A 34 -13.38 -13.30 4.17
N ARG A 35 -13.22 -14.63 4.36
CA ARG A 35 -12.42 -15.18 5.44
C ARG A 35 -10.94 -15.29 5.11
N CYS A 36 -10.58 -16.03 4.06
CA CYS A 36 -9.18 -16.26 3.68
C CYS A 36 -8.69 -15.34 2.56
N MET A 37 -9.59 -14.79 1.74
CA MET A 37 -9.29 -14.02 0.52
C MET A 37 -8.51 -14.77 -0.57
N ASP A 38 -8.24 -16.07 -0.38
CA ASP A 38 -7.43 -16.87 -1.29
C ASP A 38 -8.25 -17.66 -2.32
N HIS A 39 -9.52 -17.95 -2.03
CA HIS A 39 -10.43 -18.64 -2.95
C HIS A 39 -11.51 -17.67 -3.43
N TYR A 40 -11.94 -17.84 -4.67
CA TYR A 40 -12.96 -17.01 -5.29
C TYR A 40 -14.22 -17.82 -5.58
N PHE A 41 -15.39 -17.20 -5.50
CA PHE A 41 -16.68 -17.83 -5.76
C PHE A 41 -17.58 -16.85 -6.51
N CYS A 42 -18.30 -17.28 -7.54
CA CYS A 42 -19.23 -16.40 -8.25
C CYS A 42 -20.22 -15.71 -7.30
N ASP A 43 -20.73 -16.48 -6.33
CA ASP A 43 -21.73 -16.05 -5.37
C ASP A 43 -21.73 -16.94 -4.11
N LYS A 44 -22.65 -16.65 -3.19
CA LYS A 44 -22.84 -17.42 -1.95
C LYS A 44 -23.28 -18.86 -2.19
N SER A 45 -23.93 -19.18 -3.32
CA SER A 45 -24.37 -20.55 -3.63
C SER A 45 -23.17 -21.43 -3.97
N CYS A 46 -22.28 -20.95 -4.83
CA CYS A 46 -21.01 -21.62 -5.16
C CYS A 46 -20.14 -21.80 -3.92
N MET A 47 -20.07 -20.78 -3.06
CA MET A 47 -19.32 -20.87 -1.80
C MET A 47 -19.90 -21.94 -0.87
N LYS A 48 -21.23 -22.06 -0.75
CA LYS A 48 -21.87 -23.07 0.11
C LYS A 48 -21.58 -24.50 -0.38
N ILE A 49 -21.62 -24.73 -1.69
CA ILE A 49 -21.35 -26.05 -2.29
C ILE A 49 -19.89 -26.45 -2.03
N ALA A 50 -18.94 -25.55 -2.28
CA ALA A 50 -17.52 -25.80 -2.03
C ALA A 50 -17.12 -25.70 -0.54
N TRP A 51 -18.01 -25.26 0.36
CA TRP A 51 -17.69 -25.00 1.76
C TRP A 51 -17.16 -26.21 2.53
N PRO A 52 -17.69 -27.44 2.38
CA PRO A 52 -17.20 -28.61 3.11
C PRO A 52 -15.70 -28.87 2.90
N GLU A 53 -15.21 -28.66 1.68
CA GLU A 53 -13.79 -28.80 1.33
C GLU A 53 -13.02 -27.53 1.69
N HIS A 54 -13.58 -26.37 1.34
CA HIS A 54 -12.92 -25.09 1.57
C HIS A 54 -12.71 -24.78 3.05
N LYS A 55 -13.65 -25.13 3.95
CA LYS A 55 -13.59 -24.77 5.37
C LYS A 55 -12.31 -25.25 6.05
N GLU A 56 -11.77 -26.39 5.65
CA GLU A 56 -10.55 -26.94 6.22
C GLU A 56 -9.35 -26.08 5.86
N VAL A 57 -9.23 -25.70 4.58
CA VAL A 57 -8.16 -24.81 4.10
C VAL A 57 -8.36 -23.39 4.62
N CYS A 58 -9.61 -22.93 4.63
CA CYS A 58 -10.03 -21.63 5.14
C CYS A 58 -9.79 -21.46 6.65
N ALA A 59 -9.56 -22.54 7.41
CA ALA A 59 -9.23 -22.49 8.84
C ALA A 59 -7.72 -22.54 9.13
N LYS A 60 -6.91 -23.15 8.26
CA LYS A 60 -5.55 -23.62 8.56
C LYS A 60 -4.53 -22.56 9.00
N ASP A 61 -4.69 -21.29 8.63
CA ASP A 61 -3.75 -20.27 9.08
C ASP A 61 -4.39 -18.99 9.64
N PRO A 62 -4.56 -18.87 10.95
CA PRO A 62 -5.08 -17.65 11.57
C PRO A 62 -4.08 -16.49 11.52
N ILE A 63 -2.76 -16.74 11.52
CA ILE A 63 -1.74 -15.68 11.54
C ILE A 63 -1.70 -15.00 10.17
N GLU A 64 -1.50 -15.75 9.09
CA GLU A 64 -1.43 -15.17 7.74
C GLU A 64 -2.72 -14.42 7.39
N LYS A 65 -3.89 -14.95 7.78
CA LYS A 65 -5.17 -14.25 7.58
C LYS A 65 -5.23 -12.93 8.32
N ALA A 66 -4.79 -12.89 9.57
CA ALA A 66 -4.77 -11.65 10.33
C ALA A 66 -3.84 -10.62 9.66
N VAL A 67 -2.65 -11.04 9.22
CA VAL A 67 -1.69 -10.18 8.51
C VAL A 67 -2.26 -9.66 7.18
N ARG A 68 -2.84 -10.54 6.35
CA ARG A 68 -3.45 -10.17 5.07
C ARG A 68 -4.62 -9.19 5.25
N ARG A 69 -5.49 -9.44 6.22
CA ARG A 69 -6.59 -8.52 6.56
C ARG A 69 -6.07 -7.19 7.06
N ALA A 70 -5.08 -7.18 7.96
CA ALA A 70 -4.49 -5.96 8.47
C ALA A 70 -3.92 -5.11 7.34
N GLY A 71 -3.12 -5.70 6.44
CA GLY A 71 -2.57 -4.96 5.29
C GLY A 71 -3.64 -4.45 4.32
N SER A 72 -4.69 -5.22 4.05
CA SER A 72 -5.82 -4.77 3.21
C SER A 72 -6.57 -3.59 3.84
N VAL A 73 -6.84 -3.65 5.14
CA VAL A 73 -7.50 -2.55 5.89
C VAL A 73 -6.61 -1.31 5.87
N LEU A 74 -5.30 -1.44 6.13
CA LEU A 74 -4.37 -0.33 6.11
C LEU A 74 -4.28 0.34 4.74
N GLN A 75 -4.14 -0.44 3.67
CA GLN A 75 -4.09 0.13 2.32
C GLN A 75 -5.38 0.88 1.98
N ARG A 76 -6.55 0.32 2.32
CA ARG A 76 -7.84 1.00 2.09
C ARG A 76 -7.94 2.29 2.90
N LEU A 77 -7.61 2.26 4.19
CA LEU A 77 -7.60 3.45 5.05
C LEU A 77 -6.66 4.53 4.52
N PHE A 78 -5.47 4.13 4.06
CA PHE A 78 -4.50 5.03 3.44
C PHE A 78 -5.07 5.71 2.20
N LEU A 79 -5.58 4.92 1.24
CA LEU A 79 -6.13 5.44 -0.01
C LEU A 79 -7.33 6.35 0.25
N THR A 80 -8.27 5.94 1.10
CA THR A 80 -9.43 6.76 1.46
C THR A 80 -9.03 8.07 2.12
N ALA A 81 -8.03 8.06 3.01
CA ALA A 81 -7.54 9.29 3.64
C ALA A 81 -6.92 10.23 2.60
N ARG A 82 -6.05 9.70 1.72
CA ARG A 82 -5.42 10.46 0.63
C ARG A 82 -6.43 11.03 -0.37
N GLU A 83 -7.48 10.26 -0.71
CA GLU A 83 -8.55 10.75 -1.59
C GLU A 83 -9.32 11.92 -0.98
N ARG A 84 -9.54 11.90 0.33
CA ARG A 84 -10.36 12.92 1.01
C ARG A 84 -9.55 14.14 1.42
N ALA A 85 -8.28 13.96 1.74
CA ALA A 85 -7.44 14.97 2.35
C ALA A 85 -5.95 14.66 2.15
N SER A 86 -5.47 14.93 0.94
CA SER A 86 -4.06 14.92 0.59
C SER A 86 -3.45 16.29 0.89
N ALA A 87 -2.29 16.32 1.54
CA ALA A 87 -1.50 17.55 1.64
C ALA A 87 -0.91 17.98 0.28
N ASP A 88 -0.81 17.05 -0.66
CA ASP A 88 -0.43 17.35 -2.03
C ASP A 88 -1.68 17.82 -2.79
N LYS A 89 -1.63 19.05 -3.30
CA LYS A 89 -2.58 19.54 -4.30
C LYS A 89 -2.12 19.05 -5.67
N ILE A 90 -2.77 18.01 -6.18
CA ILE A 90 -2.47 17.43 -7.50
C ILE A 90 -3.23 18.22 -8.57
N PHE A 91 -2.50 18.71 -9.58
CA PHE A 91 -3.06 19.50 -10.69
C PHE A 91 -3.22 18.69 -11.97
N ASP A 92 -2.26 17.80 -12.24
CA ASP A 92 -2.21 17.04 -13.48
C ASP A 92 -1.64 15.65 -13.23
N ILE A 93 -2.20 14.68 -13.94
CA ILE A 93 -1.77 13.29 -13.93
C ILE A 93 -1.81 12.79 -15.37
N ARG A 94 -0.64 12.41 -15.89
CA ARG A 94 -0.51 11.95 -17.27
C ARG A 94 0.55 10.85 -17.40
N TRP A 95 0.35 9.98 -18.38
CA TRP A 95 1.38 9.04 -18.78
C TRP A 95 2.38 9.73 -19.70
N ASN A 96 3.67 9.56 -19.41
CA ASN A 96 4.74 9.91 -20.33
C ASN A 96 4.95 8.73 -21.29
N GLY A 97 4.51 8.89 -22.54
CA GLY A 97 4.60 7.83 -23.55
C GLY A 97 6.01 7.45 -23.98
N SER A 98 7.04 8.20 -23.57
CA SER A 98 8.43 7.88 -23.91
C SER A 98 9.08 6.86 -22.96
N ASP A 99 8.67 6.84 -21.69
CA ASP A 99 9.28 6.01 -20.65
C ASP A 99 8.28 5.25 -19.77
N ASP A 100 7.00 5.24 -20.15
CA ASP A 100 5.90 4.55 -19.45
C ASP A 100 5.84 4.91 -17.95
N ARG A 101 6.04 6.19 -17.62
CA ARG A 101 5.88 6.70 -16.25
C ARG A 101 4.59 7.50 -16.09
N LEU A 102 3.98 7.39 -14.92
CA LEU A 102 2.85 8.23 -14.53
C LEU A 102 3.40 9.51 -13.88
N GLU A 103 3.38 10.63 -14.60
CA GLU A 103 3.79 11.93 -14.10
C GLU A 103 2.66 12.57 -13.29
N ILE A 104 2.98 13.01 -12.08
CA ILE A 104 2.04 13.62 -11.14
C ILE A 104 2.56 15.01 -10.80
N SER A 105 1.90 16.03 -11.35
CA SER A 105 2.20 17.43 -11.08
C SER A 105 1.46 17.88 -9.83
N PHE A 106 2.19 18.37 -8.83
CA PHE A 106 1.60 18.75 -7.55
C PHE A 106 2.25 20.01 -6.96
N THR A 107 1.58 20.60 -5.97
CA THR A 107 2.17 21.51 -4.99
C THR A 107 1.87 20.97 -3.60
N CYS A 108 2.67 21.37 -2.63
CA CYS A 108 2.34 21.17 -1.25
C CYS A 108 2.36 22.50 -0.50
N THR A 109 1.27 22.76 0.21
CA THR A 109 1.16 23.87 1.15
C THR A 109 1.01 23.30 2.55
N ILE A 110 1.88 23.71 3.46
CA ILE A 110 1.86 23.27 4.85
C ILE A 110 0.52 23.65 5.50
N GLY A 111 -0.12 22.69 6.17
CA GLY A 111 -1.37 22.90 6.89
C GLY A 111 -2.62 22.91 6.00
N GLU A 112 -2.48 22.77 4.69
CA GLU A 112 -3.62 22.63 3.78
C GLU A 112 -3.86 21.17 3.42
N PHE A 113 -5.14 20.81 3.29
CA PHE A 113 -5.56 19.52 2.78
C PHE A 113 -6.49 19.72 1.60
N HIS A 114 -6.27 18.92 0.57
CA HIS A 114 -7.02 18.95 -0.67
C HIS A 114 -7.68 17.61 -0.91
N ARG A 115 -8.93 17.65 -1.34
CA ARG A 115 -9.59 16.46 -1.87
C ARG A 115 -8.95 16.10 -3.21
N PHE A 116 -8.68 14.82 -3.42
CA PHE A 116 -8.22 14.33 -4.71
C PHE A 116 -9.29 14.56 -5.78
N SER A 117 -8.93 15.29 -6.84
CA SER A 117 -9.80 15.47 -8.00
C SER A 117 -9.52 14.37 -9.02
N ARG A 118 -10.48 13.46 -9.20
CA ARG A 118 -10.33 12.35 -10.13
C ARG A 118 -10.58 12.82 -11.56
N ALA A 119 -9.55 12.76 -12.40
CA ALA A 119 -9.70 13.06 -13.81
C ALA A 119 -10.41 11.89 -14.55
N PRO A 120 -11.35 12.18 -15.48
CA PRO A 120 -12.16 11.14 -16.13
C PRO A 120 -11.38 10.10 -16.94
N HIS A 121 -10.20 10.47 -17.45
CA HIS A 121 -9.36 9.58 -18.26
C HIS A 121 -8.52 8.59 -17.45
N LEU A 122 -8.49 8.72 -16.12
CA LEU A 122 -7.68 7.87 -15.25
C LEU A 122 -8.40 6.58 -14.87
N SER A 123 -7.72 5.45 -15.09
CA SER A 123 -8.15 4.17 -14.55
C SER A 123 -8.04 4.16 -13.01
N ASP A 124 -8.71 3.21 -12.36
CA ASP A 124 -8.55 3.01 -10.90
C ASP A 124 -7.08 2.76 -10.52
N ARG A 125 -6.32 2.07 -11.38
CA ARG A 125 -4.91 1.81 -11.13
C ARG A 125 -4.10 3.09 -11.15
N ASP A 126 -4.33 3.96 -12.14
CA ASP A 126 -3.63 5.25 -12.23
C ASP A 126 -3.91 6.13 -11.01
N VAL A 127 -5.15 6.15 -10.54
CA VAL A 127 -5.53 6.87 -9.33
C VAL A 127 -4.79 6.34 -8.11
N ILE A 128 -4.75 5.02 -7.90
CA ILE A 128 -4.03 4.42 -6.77
C ILE A 128 -2.51 4.69 -6.87
N MET A 129 -1.94 4.61 -8.07
CA MET A 129 -0.53 4.99 -8.31
C MET A 129 -0.28 6.44 -7.89
N ALA A 130 -1.14 7.36 -8.30
CA ALA A 130 -1.02 8.77 -7.94
C ALA A 130 -1.14 9.04 -6.44
N LEU A 131 -2.10 8.39 -5.76
CA LEU A 131 -2.33 8.57 -4.33
C LEU A 131 -1.20 8.03 -3.45
N THR A 132 -0.44 7.05 -3.95
CA THR A 132 0.64 6.36 -3.21
C THR A 132 2.04 6.92 -3.49
N ALA A 133 2.22 7.71 -4.56
CA ALA A 133 3.51 8.18 -5.01
C ALA A 133 4.24 9.04 -3.96
N GLY A 134 5.47 8.65 -3.62
CA GLY A 134 6.33 9.37 -2.67
C GLY A 134 5.82 9.38 -1.23
N GLN A 135 4.92 8.47 -0.86
CA GLN A 135 4.29 8.45 0.47
C GLN A 135 4.72 7.25 1.32
N CYS A 136 5.73 6.49 0.91
CA CYS A 136 6.08 5.22 1.58
C CYS A 136 6.49 5.40 3.05
N TRP A 137 7.31 6.40 3.34
CA TRP A 137 7.80 6.64 4.69
C TRP A 137 6.70 7.15 5.63
N GLY A 138 5.91 8.13 5.17
CA GLY A 138 4.73 8.62 5.89
C GLY A 138 3.68 7.53 6.12
N ALA A 139 3.46 6.64 5.15
CA ALA A 139 2.54 5.51 5.32
C ALA A 139 2.98 4.57 6.45
N VAL A 140 4.29 4.25 6.55
CA VAL A 140 4.80 3.43 7.65
C VAL A 140 4.69 4.15 9.00
N ALA A 141 5.09 5.42 9.05
CA ALA A 141 5.05 6.20 10.28
C ALA A 141 3.63 6.36 10.86
N TRP A 142 2.67 6.79 10.05
CA TRP A 142 1.33 7.16 10.55
C TRP A 142 0.41 5.97 10.79
N TYR A 143 0.68 4.83 10.16
CA TYR A 143 -0.17 3.64 10.28
C TYR A 143 0.41 2.56 11.21
N ALA A 144 1.55 2.82 11.86
CA ALA A 144 2.19 1.91 12.82
C ALA A 144 1.24 1.51 13.96
N ASP A 145 0.57 2.47 14.62
CA ASP A 145 -0.33 2.17 15.74
C ASP A 145 -1.58 1.40 15.30
N VAL A 146 -2.09 1.71 14.11
CA VAL A 146 -3.25 1.02 13.54
C VAL A 146 -2.89 -0.43 13.23
N LEU A 147 -1.71 -0.68 12.64
CA LEU A 147 -1.22 -2.03 12.38
C LEU A 147 -1.04 -2.82 13.69
N MET A 148 -0.39 -2.22 14.69
CA MET A 148 -0.22 -2.82 16.01
C MET A 148 -1.56 -3.21 16.63
N THR A 149 -2.57 -2.34 16.52
CA THR A 149 -3.93 -2.60 17.02
C THR A 149 -4.61 -3.74 16.26
N LEU A 150 -4.51 -3.74 14.92
CA LEU A 150 -5.10 -4.79 14.07
C LEU A 150 -4.50 -6.18 14.29
N LEU A 151 -3.24 -6.25 14.71
CA LEU A 151 -2.52 -7.49 14.97
C LEU A 151 -2.37 -7.81 16.47
N LYS A 152 -3.04 -7.06 17.35
CA LYS A 152 -3.01 -7.30 18.80
C LYS A 152 -3.48 -8.72 19.12
N GLY A 153 -2.70 -9.44 19.93
CA GLY A 153 -3.01 -10.82 20.32
C GLY A 153 -2.68 -11.88 19.26
N THR A 154 -2.20 -11.47 18.08
CA THR A 154 -1.63 -12.41 17.11
C THR A 154 -0.16 -12.70 17.46
N ALA A 155 0.29 -13.92 17.18
CA ALA A 155 1.64 -14.37 17.49
C ALA A 155 2.64 -13.89 16.43
N VAL A 156 2.86 -12.57 16.38
CA VAL A 156 3.73 -11.90 15.40
C VAL A 156 4.59 -10.82 16.04
N VAL A 157 5.71 -10.52 15.38
CA VAL A 157 6.54 -9.33 15.61
C VAL A 157 6.43 -8.42 14.40
N ILE A 158 6.37 -7.12 14.64
CA ILE A 158 6.26 -6.09 13.59
C ILE A 158 7.50 -5.22 13.63
N GLU A 159 8.11 -5.01 12.46
CA GLU A 159 9.30 -4.19 12.26
C GLU A 159 9.07 -3.24 11.08
N GLU A 160 9.82 -2.15 11.03
CA GLU A 160 9.89 -1.26 9.88
C GLU A 160 11.13 -1.58 9.06
N VAL A 161 10.96 -1.71 7.75
CA VAL A 161 12.05 -2.08 6.84
C VAL A 161 12.21 -1.01 5.79
N ASN A 162 13.41 -0.47 5.70
CA ASN A 162 13.84 0.30 4.55
C ASN A 162 14.53 -0.66 3.57
N LEU A 163 14.02 -0.74 2.35
CA LEU A 163 14.54 -1.62 1.31
C LEU A 163 14.75 -0.85 0.02
N GLU A 164 15.67 -1.32 -0.80
CA GLU A 164 15.83 -0.86 -2.16
C GLU A 164 14.99 -1.74 -3.10
N LEU A 165 14.30 -1.11 -4.05
CA LEU A 165 13.51 -1.79 -5.07
C LEU A 165 14.28 -2.00 -6.36
N ARG A 166 14.01 -3.12 -7.02
CA ARG A 166 14.21 -3.25 -8.45
C ARG A 166 13.09 -2.47 -9.13
N LEU A 167 13.45 -1.39 -9.80
CA LEU A 167 12.46 -0.53 -10.44
C LEU A 167 11.72 -1.31 -11.54
N PRO A 168 10.38 -1.34 -11.52
CA PRO A 168 9.59 -1.87 -12.62
C PRO A 168 9.70 -0.94 -13.84
N ALA A 169 9.27 -1.45 -15.01
CA ALA A 169 9.11 -0.60 -16.20
C ALA A 169 8.12 0.56 -15.97
N LYS A 170 7.02 0.30 -15.26
CA LYS A 170 5.97 1.29 -14.98
C LYS A 170 5.96 1.72 -13.52
N TRP A 171 6.11 3.01 -13.27
CA TRP A 171 6.05 3.59 -11.93
C TRP A 171 5.62 5.06 -11.97
N ALA A 172 5.27 5.60 -10.80
CA ALA A 172 4.76 6.94 -10.62
C ALA A 172 5.87 7.93 -10.21
N ARG A 173 5.95 9.06 -10.91
CA ARG A 173 6.95 10.11 -10.74
C ARG A 173 6.27 11.40 -10.31
N ARG A 174 6.85 12.10 -9.33
CA ARG A 174 6.31 13.35 -8.79
C ARG A 174 7.09 14.56 -9.27
N LEU A 175 6.36 15.56 -9.77
CA LEU A 175 6.88 16.82 -10.30
C LEU A 175 6.26 17.98 -9.51
N GLU A 176 7.08 18.78 -8.83
CA GLU A 176 6.58 19.96 -8.11
C GLU A 176 6.44 21.13 -9.09
N VAL A 177 5.26 21.76 -9.12
CA VAL A 177 5.03 22.88 -10.04
C VAL A 177 5.91 24.07 -9.66
N GLY A 178 6.59 24.65 -10.66
CA GLY A 178 7.49 25.79 -10.48
C GLY A 178 8.91 25.40 -10.06
N ASN A 179 9.16 24.11 -9.86
CA ASN A 179 10.47 23.55 -9.58
C ASN A 179 10.63 22.35 -10.50
N ASP A 180 11.15 22.54 -11.73
CA ASP A 180 11.37 21.48 -12.73
C ASP A 180 12.33 20.36 -12.25
N LYS A 181 12.73 20.38 -10.97
CA LYS A 181 13.47 19.34 -10.30
C LYS A 181 12.53 18.22 -9.89
N GLU A 182 12.87 17.03 -10.36
CA GLU A 182 12.34 15.80 -9.82
C GLU A 182 12.71 15.65 -8.35
N ILE A 183 11.69 15.41 -7.52
CA ILE A 183 11.86 15.31 -6.07
C ILE A 183 12.07 13.85 -5.63
N SER A 184 11.67 12.87 -6.45
CA SER A 184 11.58 11.47 -6.01
C SER A 184 12.11 10.46 -7.02
N HIS A 185 13.42 10.50 -7.29
CA HIS A 185 14.15 9.32 -7.75
C HIS A 185 14.71 8.57 -6.54
N HIS A 186 13.86 7.95 -5.73
CA HIS A 186 14.34 7.04 -4.68
C HIS A 186 13.93 5.61 -4.98
N THR A 187 14.93 4.73 -5.04
CA THR A 187 14.73 3.27 -5.01
C THR A 187 14.50 2.79 -3.59
N SER A 188 14.77 3.63 -2.57
CA SER A 188 14.61 3.34 -1.14
C SER A 188 13.16 3.46 -0.70
N HIS A 189 12.59 2.40 -0.15
CA HIS A 189 11.20 2.32 0.26
C HIS A 189 11.01 1.75 1.64
N HIS A 190 10.03 2.31 2.34
CA HIS A 190 9.62 1.88 3.67
C HIS A 190 8.40 0.96 3.58
N VAL A 191 8.49 -0.19 4.24
CA VAL A 191 7.40 -1.16 4.39
C VAL A 191 7.35 -1.67 5.83
N PHE A 192 6.26 -2.31 6.23
CA PHE A 192 6.26 -3.12 7.44
C PHE A 192 6.69 -4.54 7.13
N ARG A 193 7.53 -5.12 7.98
CA ARG A 193 7.76 -6.57 8.04
C ARG A 193 7.00 -7.14 9.22
N VAL A 194 6.21 -8.17 8.96
CA VAL A 194 5.51 -8.94 9.99
C VAL A 194 6.09 -10.35 9.99
N SER A 195 6.62 -10.79 11.12
CA SER A 195 7.23 -12.11 11.28
C SER A 195 6.41 -12.94 12.26
N SER A 196 6.08 -14.18 11.90
CA SER A 196 5.46 -15.14 12.82
C SER A 196 6.42 -15.43 13.98
N THR A 197 5.90 -15.53 15.20
CA THR A 197 6.68 -16.03 16.36
C THR A 197 6.56 -17.55 16.54
N LYS A 198 5.69 -18.20 15.77
CA LYS A 198 5.46 -19.65 15.83
C LYS A 198 6.27 -20.44 14.81
N ASP A 199 6.65 -19.79 13.72
CA ASP A 199 7.34 -20.40 12.59
C ASP A 199 8.23 -19.36 11.89
N SER A 200 8.91 -19.74 10.80
CA SER A 200 9.86 -18.88 10.11
C SER A 200 9.22 -17.91 9.10
N ARG A 201 7.89 -17.87 9.00
CA ARG A 201 7.21 -17.12 7.94
C ARG A 201 7.21 -15.64 8.21
N ARG A 202 7.32 -14.88 7.13
CA ARG A 202 7.41 -13.42 7.13
C ARG A 202 6.62 -12.86 5.98
N TRP A 203 6.02 -11.70 6.22
CA TRP A 203 5.26 -10.95 5.23
C TRP A 203 5.74 -9.50 5.19
N TYR A 204 5.67 -8.89 4.02
CA TYR A 204 5.73 -7.44 3.89
C TYR A 204 4.33 -6.89 3.66
N ILE A 205 4.00 -5.84 4.41
CA ILE A 205 2.83 -5.01 4.17
C ILE A 205 3.31 -3.74 3.48
N TYR A 206 2.99 -3.59 2.20
CA TYR A 206 3.41 -2.47 1.38
C TYR A 206 2.20 -1.61 0.96
N ILE A 207 1.85 -0.66 1.82
CA ILE A 207 0.70 0.23 1.65
C ILE A 207 0.80 1.02 0.33
N THR A 208 1.99 1.50 -0.02
CA THR A 208 2.22 2.38 -1.17
C THR A 208 2.87 1.66 -2.36
N GLY A 209 2.79 0.33 -2.43
CA GLY A 209 3.44 -0.44 -3.50
C GLY A 209 2.97 -0.10 -4.90
N ALA A 210 1.75 0.43 -5.03
CA ALA A 210 1.16 0.75 -6.32
C ALA A 210 1.97 1.79 -7.09
N GLN A 211 2.68 2.70 -6.41
CA GLN A 211 3.58 3.64 -7.07
C GLN A 211 4.66 2.96 -7.95
N PHE A 212 4.92 1.66 -7.74
CA PHE A 212 5.77 0.80 -8.57
C PHE A 212 5.00 -0.38 -9.18
N GLY A 213 3.73 -0.18 -9.51
CA GLY A 213 2.92 -1.20 -10.16
C GLY A 213 2.58 -2.43 -9.30
N GLN A 214 2.92 -2.44 -8.00
CA GLN A 214 2.59 -3.52 -7.07
C GLN A 214 1.33 -3.17 -6.26
N PHE A 215 0.18 -3.70 -6.65
CA PHE A 215 -1.12 -3.36 -6.06
C PHE A 215 -1.51 -4.27 -4.88
N VAL A 216 -0.78 -5.35 -4.64
CA VAL A 216 -1.01 -6.29 -3.54
C VAL A 216 -0.44 -5.72 -2.25
N ALA A 217 -1.32 -5.42 -1.29
CA ALA A 217 -0.93 -4.85 0.00
C ALA A 217 -0.02 -5.76 0.85
N VAL A 218 -0.19 -7.08 0.75
CA VAL A 218 0.54 -8.06 1.56
C VAL A 218 1.13 -9.17 0.71
N MET A 219 2.44 -9.33 0.81
CA MET A 219 3.17 -10.41 0.14
C MET A 219 4.02 -11.17 1.14
N GLU A 220 4.22 -12.46 0.88
CA GLU A 220 5.24 -13.22 1.58
C GLU A 220 6.64 -12.63 1.30
N ALA A 221 7.47 -12.51 2.34
CA ALA A 221 8.73 -11.79 2.24
C ALA A 221 9.67 -12.39 1.17
N ALA A 222 9.76 -13.72 1.08
CA ALA A 222 10.57 -14.39 0.08
C ALA A 222 10.10 -14.07 -1.36
N LYS A 223 8.79 -14.19 -1.62
CA LYS A 223 8.19 -13.85 -2.92
C LYS A 223 8.40 -12.38 -3.27
N TYR A 224 8.23 -11.48 -2.30
CA TYR A 224 8.43 -10.06 -2.50
C TYR A 224 9.89 -9.72 -2.86
N MET A 225 10.87 -10.28 -2.14
CA MET A 225 12.29 -10.04 -2.46
C MET A 225 12.69 -10.65 -3.80
N GLN A 226 12.06 -11.75 -4.19
CA GLN A 226 12.27 -12.34 -5.51
C GLN A 226 11.75 -11.42 -6.62
N SER A 227 10.57 -10.83 -6.49
CA SER A 227 9.93 -10.06 -7.57
C SER A 227 10.22 -8.55 -7.57
N HIS A 228 10.41 -7.93 -6.40
CA HIS A 228 10.50 -6.47 -6.26
C HIS A 228 11.71 -5.99 -5.47
N GLY A 229 12.13 -6.72 -4.44
CA GLY A 229 13.22 -6.28 -3.57
C GLY A 229 14.59 -6.45 -4.24
N ALA A 230 15.44 -5.43 -4.15
CA ALA A 230 16.85 -5.49 -4.50
C ALA A 230 17.71 -5.79 -3.25
N LEU A 231 17.53 -5.00 -2.19
CA LEU A 231 18.37 -5.05 -0.99
C LEU A 231 17.58 -4.57 0.23
N ILE A 232 17.81 -5.16 1.41
CA ILE A 232 17.33 -4.59 2.68
C ILE A 232 18.39 -3.60 3.18
N ARG A 233 18.04 -2.32 3.29
CA ARG A 233 18.93 -1.25 3.76
C ARG A 233 18.98 -1.18 5.27
N SER A 234 17.83 -1.28 5.92
CA SER A 234 17.75 -1.32 7.38
C SER A 234 16.46 -2.01 7.85
N ILE A 235 16.52 -2.51 9.08
CA ILE A 235 15.37 -3.04 9.82
C ILE A 235 15.40 -2.33 11.17
N THR A 236 14.27 -1.77 11.57
CA THR A 236 14.16 -1.01 12.82
C THR A 236 12.90 -1.41 13.58
N PRO A 237 12.84 -1.20 14.90
CA PRO A 237 11.62 -1.44 15.68
C PRO A 237 10.44 -0.62 15.16
N LEU A 238 9.23 -1.17 15.32
CA LEU A 238 7.99 -0.44 15.00
C LEU A 238 7.92 0.89 15.77
N GLY A 239 7.59 1.97 15.07
CA GLY A 239 7.50 3.33 15.61
C GLY A 239 8.73 4.20 15.35
N THR A 240 9.80 3.65 14.78
CA THR A 240 11.04 4.40 14.47
C THR A 240 10.77 5.53 13.48
N SER A 241 10.08 5.24 12.37
CA SER A 241 9.72 6.24 11.35
C SER A 241 8.83 7.33 11.93
N LYS A 242 7.87 6.94 12.78
CA LYS A 242 6.99 7.88 13.48
C LYS A 242 7.79 8.82 14.39
N ALA A 243 8.68 8.29 15.21
CA ALA A 243 9.53 9.08 16.10
C ALA A 243 10.41 10.06 15.32
N HIS A 244 11.01 9.62 14.22
CA HIS A 244 11.83 10.46 13.35
C HIS A 244 11.01 11.60 12.72
N MET A 245 9.81 11.33 12.24
CA MET A 245 8.92 12.38 11.71
C MET A 245 8.49 13.41 12.77
N PHE A 246 8.32 13.01 14.03
CA PHE A 246 8.07 13.97 15.11
C PHE A 246 9.29 14.82 15.44
N ALA A 247 10.48 14.21 15.48
CA ALA A 247 11.74 14.91 15.76
C ALA A 247 12.12 15.90 14.64
N GLU A 248 11.85 15.53 13.38
CA GLU A 248 12.01 16.45 12.26
C GLU A 248 11.07 17.65 12.38
N ASN A 249 9.77 17.42 12.62
CA ASN A 249 8.81 18.52 12.75
C ASN A 249 9.16 19.51 13.88
N THR A 250 9.73 19.03 14.99
CA THR A 250 10.17 19.93 16.07
C THR A 250 11.40 20.75 15.70
N TYR A 251 12.33 20.18 14.92
CA TYR A 251 13.53 20.90 14.47
C TYR A 251 13.20 21.98 13.43
N PHE A 252 12.24 21.72 12.54
CA PHE A 252 11.93 22.56 11.38
C PHE A 252 11.08 23.81 11.69
N HIS A 253 10.52 23.93 12.89
CA HIS A 253 9.92 25.19 13.35
C HIS A 253 10.95 26.31 13.63
N SER A 254 12.26 26.00 13.55
CA SER A 254 13.34 26.96 13.84
C SER A 254 14.10 27.48 12.61
N ALA A 255 13.90 26.92 11.40
CA ALA A 255 14.68 27.28 10.21
C ALA A 255 13.82 27.38 8.94
N ASN A 256 13.91 28.52 8.23
CA ASN A 256 13.14 28.91 7.03
C ASN A 256 13.39 28.06 5.74
N GLN A 257 13.80 26.79 5.83
CA GLN A 257 14.06 25.92 4.67
C GLN A 257 13.21 24.66 4.72
N VAL A 258 11.92 24.77 4.39
CA VAL A 258 10.99 23.63 4.54
C VAL A 258 9.85 23.69 3.53
N ARG A 259 9.87 22.82 2.51
CA ARG A 259 8.66 22.52 1.71
C ARG A 259 8.35 21.04 1.56
N SER A 260 9.33 20.13 1.52
CA SER A 260 9.02 18.72 1.18
C SER A 260 8.64 17.81 2.36
N ILE A 261 9.08 18.10 3.59
CA ILE A 261 8.91 17.18 4.74
C ILE A 261 7.57 17.42 5.49
N VAL A 262 7.09 18.67 5.53
CA VAL A 262 5.96 19.07 6.40
C VAL A 262 4.58 18.76 5.80
N CYS A 263 4.51 18.32 4.55
CA CYS A 263 3.28 17.85 3.91
C CYS A 263 2.71 16.56 4.55
N ALA A 264 3.35 16.02 5.58
CA ALA A 264 3.01 14.72 6.11
C ALA A 264 2.15 14.73 7.40
N VAL A 265 1.71 15.88 7.95
CA VAL A 265 1.00 15.94 9.26
C VAL A 265 -0.44 16.46 9.14
N PRO A 266 -1.47 15.87 9.78
CA PRO A 266 -1.61 14.50 10.30
C PRO A 266 -2.85 13.77 9.73
N HIS A 267 -2.62 12.65 9.06
CA HIS A 267 -3.67 11.65 8.78
C HIS A 267 -4.38 11.17 10.07
N VAL A 268 -3.79 11.36 11.26
CA VAL A 268 -4.32 10.91 12.55
C VAL A 268 -5.66 11.57 12.91
N THR A 269 -5.82 12.88 12.69
CA THR A 269 -7.10 13.57 12.93
C THR A 269 -8.18 13.05 11.99
N ILE A 270 -7.80 12.70 10.76
CA ILE A 270 -8.71 12.18 9.73
C ILE A 270 -9.09 10.74 10.04
N ILE A 271 -8.17 9.91 10.52
CA ILE A 271 -8.49 8.56 11.00
C ILE A 271 -9.46 8.64 12.17
N ALA A 272 -9.25 9.54 13.13
CA ALA A 272 -10.21 9.78 14.20
C ALA A 272 -11.58 10.21 13.64
N MET A 273 -11.62 11.21 12.75
CA MET A 273 -12.87 11.67 12.12
C MET A 273 -13.58 10.58 11.29
N LEU A 274 -12.83 9.72 10.60
CA LEU A 274 -13.37 8.57 9.84
C LEU A 274 -13.94 7.51 10.79
N LEU A 275 -13.28 7.24 11.91
CA LEU A 275 -13.78 6.33 12.93
C LEU A 275 -15.03 6.89 13.64
N PHE A 276 -15.09 8.22 13.87
CA PHE A 276 -16.26 8.88 14.47
C PHE A 276 -17.45 9.01 13.50
N SER A 277 -17.22 9.21 12.20
CA SER A 277 -18.28 9.27 11.18
C SER A 277 -18.83 7.89 10.78
N LEU A 278 -18.15 6.81 11.18
CA LEU A 278 -18.68 5.44 11.18
C LEU A 278 -19.48 5.12 12.47
N GLY A 279 -19.99 6.14 13.16
CA GLY A 279 -20.82 6.01 14.35
C GLY A 279 -21.92 4.94 14.17
N PRO A 280 -22.32 4.27 15.27
CA PRO A 280 -23.17 3.07 15.20
C PRO A 280 -24.42 3.40 14.40
N SER A 281 -24.60 2.74 13.26
CA SER A 281 -25.91 2.68 12.64
C SER A 281 -26.85 2.14 13.72
N LYS A 282 -27.93 2.87 13.99
CA LYS A 282 -28.98 2.47 14.93
C LYS A 282 -29.58 1.16 14.44
N GLY A 283 -29.00 0.07 14.93
CA GLY A 283 -29.27 -1.29 14.47
C GLY A 283 -28.48 -2.23 15.36
N SER A 284 -28.97 -2.40 16.58
CA SER A 284 -28.50 -3.40 17.55
C SER A 284 -28.48 -4.79 16.88
N LEU A 285 -27.33 -5.19 16.37
CA LEU A 285 -27.00 -6.59 16.11
C LEU A 285 -26.31 -7.12 17.36
N SER A 286 -27.10 -7.75 18.22
CA SER A 286 -26.60 -8.62 19.27
C SER A 286 -25.82 -9.77 18.61
N LEU A 287 -24.48 -9.68 18.57
CA LEU A 287 -23.63 -10.83 18.31
C LEU A 287 -23.62 -11.71 19.58
N VAL A 288 -24.52 -12.68 19.62
CA VAL A 288 -24.39 -13.83 20.50
C VAL A 288 -23.32 -14.73 19.88
N TRP A 289 -22.20 -14.90 20.57
CA TRP A 289 -21.23 -15.93 20.25
C TRP A 289 -21.82 -17.29 20.68
N LYS A 290 -22.04 -18.17 19.70
CA LYS A 290 -22.13 -19.63 19.86
C LYS A 290 -21.12 -20.25 18.91
#